data_AF-X0RK13-F1
#
_entry.id   AF-X0RK13-F1
#
_cell.length_a   1.000
_cell.length_b   1.000
_cell.length_c   1.000
_cell.angle_alpha   90.00
_cell.angle_beta   90.00
_cell.angle_gamma   90.00
#
_symmetry.space_group_name_H-M   'P 1'
#
loop_
_entity.id
_entity.type
_entity.pdbx_description
1 polymer ?
#
loop_
_entity_poly.entity_id
_entity_poly.type
_entity_poly.pdbx_seq_one_letter_code
_entity_poly.pdbx_strand_id
1 'polypeptide(L)'
;GATVGSVLPTRGAIIPAAVGVDIGCGMVAVRTGLSSHDLPTNLKAWRTAIEKAVPHGAVRGASHDRGGFSPSDLPKVTERVWQNKLAPSYSVILAKHPKVTHKANVHQLGTLGSGNHFIEICLDEADRVWLMLHSGSRGLGNKIGMYFTALAKQDMKRYFVNLPDKDLAYLPEGTEHFNDYIFAMDWAQEFAQINRDLMVAQVFDALKRAGGVPQAKLLAHDVAVNCHHNYTTREKHYGENVWLTRKGAVCARKGVMGIIPGSMGAKSFIVEGKGNPESFDSCSHGAGRVMSRTEAKKTFTLDDHIADTAGVECRKDLSVIDETPKAYKDIDAVMAAQASLVDIKHTLKQVLCVKG
;
A
#
# COMPACT_ATOMS: atom_id res chain seq x y z
N GLY A 1 -18.43 -5.12 -8.58
CA GLY A 1 -16.96 -5.36 -8.53
C GLY A 1 -16.58 -6.22 -7.31
N ALA A 2 -15.30 -6.53 -7.08
CA ALA A 2 -14.92 -7.32 -5.90
C ALA A 2 -14.94 -6.50 -4.59
N THR A 3 -15.44 -7.10 -3.51
CA THR A 3 -15.38 -6.56 -2.15
C THR A 3 -13.93 -6.54 -1.65
N VAL A 4 -13.57 -5.52 -0.87
CA VAL A 4 -12.24 -5.46 -0.20
C VAL A 4 -12.19 -6.55 0.87
N GLY A 5 -11.06 -7.25 0.99
CA GLY A 5 -10.93 -8.46 1.81
C GLY A 5 -11.16 -9.75 1.03
N SER A 6 -11.20 -9.72 -0.30
CA SER A 6 -11.50 -10.88 -1.13
C SER A 6 -10.27 -11.50 -1.77
N VAL A 7 -10.36 -12.81 -1.94
CA VAL A 7 -9.43 -13.62 -2.71
C VAL A 7 -10.25 -14.32 -3.80
N LEU A 8 -9.90 -14.07 -5.06
CA LEU A 8 -10.66 -14.54 -6.22
C LEU A 8 -9.75 -15.31 -7.17
N PRO A 9 -9.82 -16.65 -7.17
CA PRO A 9 -9.15 -17.47 -8.17
C PRO A 9 -9.97 -17.47 -9.47
N THR A 10 -9.32 -17.23 -10.61
CA THR A 10 -9.93 -17.35 -11.93
C THR A 10 -9.12 -18.29 -12.83
N ARG A 11 -9.80 -18.99 -13.74
CA ARG A 11 -9.18 -19.82 -14.78
C ARG A 11 -9.43 -19.16 -16.13
N GLY A 12 -8.38 -18.95 -16.93
CA GLY A 12 -8.50 -18.45 -18.29
C GLY A 12 -9.05 -17.03 -18.43
N ALA A 13 -9.09 -16.23 -17.35
CA ALA A 13 -9.59 -14.87 -17.39
C ALA A 13 -9.09 -14.06 -16.19
N ILE A 14 -9.04 -12.73 -16.34
CA ILE A 14 -8.81 -11.79 -15.22
C ILE A 14 -9.87 -10.71 -15.24
N ILE A 15 -10.32 -10.27 -14.06
CA ILE A 15 -11.28 -9.18 -13.88
C ILE A 15 -10.52 -7.95 -13.36
N PRO A 16 -10.17 -6.95 -14.19
CA PRO A 16 -9.38 -5.80 -13.75
C PRO A 16 -10.01 -5.03 -12.57
N ALA A 17 -11.34 -4.92 -12.55
CA ALA A 17 -12.07 -4.30 -11.45
C ALA A 17 -11.98 -5.07 -10.12
N ALA A 18 -11.67 -6.37 -10.18
CA ALA A 18 -11.43 -7.20 -9.00
C ALA A 18 -10.05 -6.98 -8.40
N VAL A 19 -9.05 -6.57 -9.18
CA VAL A 19 -7.74 -6.12 -8.65
C VAL A 19 -7.89 -4.77 -7.95
N GLY A 20 -8.69 -3.88 -8.57
CA GLY A 20 -8.88 -2.51 -8.13
C GLY A 20 -7.96 -1.53 -8.86
N VAL A 21 -8.07 -0.25 -8.48
CA VAL A 21 -7.35 0.83 -9.17
C VAL A 21 -5.99 1.12 -8.55
N ASP A 22 -5.76 0.79 -7.29
CA ASP A 22 -4.43 0.94 -6.66
C ASP A 22 -3.68 -0.38 -6.74
N ILE A 23 -3.26 -0.74 -7.95
CA ILE A 23 -2.54 -1.98 -8.26
C ILE A 23 -1.22 -2.00 -7.51
N GLY A 24 -0.85 -3.10 -6.87
CA GLY A 24 0.37 -3.19 -6.08
C GLY A 24 0.33 -2.37 -4.78
N CYS A 25 -0.83 -1.80 -4.38
CA CYS A 25 -0.98 -1.27 -3.03
C CYS A 25 -0.54 -2.33 -2.03
N GLY A 26 0.28 -1.91 -1.07
CA GLY A 26 1.06 -2.82 -0.26
C GLY A 26 1.73 -2.12 0.89
N MET A 27 2.46 -2.90 1.66
CA MET A 27 3.16 -2.43 2.83
C MET A 27 4.60 -2.91 2.85
N VAL A 28 5.44 -2.10 3.50
CA VAL A 28 6.79 -2.48 3.87
C VAL A 28 6.99 -2.24 5.36
N ALA A 29 7.63 -3.17 6.05
CA ALA A 29 8.03 -3.05 7.44
C ALA A 29 9.50 -3.44 7.58
N VAL A 30 10.29 -2.58 8.21
CA VAL A 30 11.74 -2.78 8.42
C VAL A 30 12.04 -2.63 9.90
N ARG A 31 12.58 -3.68 10.52
CA ARG A 31 13.12 -3.60 11.88
C ARG A 31 14.48 -2.92 11.82
N THR A 32 14.64 -1.84 12.58
CA THR A 32 15.93 -1.14 12.72
C THR A 32 16.72 -1.71 13.90
N GLY A 33 17.99 -1.36 14.01
CA GLY A 33 18.83 -1.64 15.19
C GLY A 33 18.59 -0.66 16.35
N LEU A 34 17.60 0.23 16.24
CA LEU A 34 17.23 1.16 17.30
C LEU A 34 16.24 0.51 18.27
N SER A 35 16.28 0.99 19.51
CA SER A 35 15.32 0.69 20.57
C SER A 35 14.56 1.95 20.99
N SER A 36 13.52 1.81 21.81
CA SER A 36 12.78 2.93 22.40
C SER A 36 13.69 3.94 23.10
N HIS A 37 14.78 3.47 23.72
CA HIS A 37 15.78 4.32 24.39
C HIS A 37 16.62 5.16 23.44
N ASP A 38 16.73 4.77 22.18
CA ASP A 38 17.42 5.56 21.17
C ASP A 38 16.51 6.68 20.61
N LEU A 39 15.19 6.61 20.82
CA LEU A 39 14.26 7.61 20.29
C LEU A 39 14.37 8.94 21.05
N PRO A 40 14.25 10.09 20.36
CA PRO A 40 14.20 11.38 21.03
C PRO A 40 12.91 11.50 21.86
N THR A 41 12.97 12.24 22.97
CA THR A 41 11.80 12.53 23.82
C THR A 41 10.64 13.17 23.06
N ASN A 42 10.95 13.94 22.01
CA ASN A 42 9.96 14.58 21.16
C ASN A 42 10.13 14.16 19.69
N LEU A 43 9.15 13.41 19.19
CA LEU A 43 9.14 12.87 17.82
C LEU A 43 8.69 13.89 16.76
N LYS A 44 8.30 15.11 17.13
CA LYS A 44 7.82 16.14 16.19
C LYS A 44 8.87 16.50 15.13
N ALA A 45 10.14 16.56 15.52
CA ALA A 45 11.24 16.84 14.59
C ALA A 45 11.37 15.74 13.53
N TRP A 46 11.24 14.47 13.95
CA TRP A 46 11.23 13.33 13.05
C TRP A 46 10.01 13.33 12.12
N ARG A 47 8.82 13.58 12.67
CA ARG A 47 7.59 13.69 11.85
C ARG A 47 7.76 14.74 10.76
N THR A 48 8.23 15.93 11.13
CA THR A 48 8.46 17.05 10.21
C THR A 48 9.53 16.71 9.15
N ALA A 49 10.60 16.02 9.56
CA ALA A 49 11.65 15.60 8.64
C ALA A 49 11.15 14.56 7.62
N ILE A 50 10.35 13.58 8.06
CA ILE A 50 9.71 12.58 7.19
C ILE A 50 8.73 13.26 6.24
N GLU A 51 7.87 14.15 6.74
CA GLU A 51 6.91 14.91 5.94
C GLU A 51 7.59 15.72 4.83
N LYS A 52 8.74 16.32 5.13
CA LYS A 52 9.53 17.06 4.14
C LYS A 52 10.21 16.13 3.12
N ALA A 53 10.69 14.98 3.55
CA ALA A 53 11.44 14.06 2.71
C ALA A 53 10.57 13.23 1.77
N VAL A 54 9.35 12.88 2.20
CA VAL A 54 8.42 12.08 1.41
C VAL A 54 7.16 12.90 1.10
N PRO A 55 6.95 13.33 -0.15
CA PRO A 55 5.73 14.01 -0.54
C PRO A 55 4.50 13.16 -0.24
N HIS A 56 3.52 13.78 0.41
CA HIS A 56 2.28 13.15 0.85
C HIS A 56 1.14 14.16 0.72
N GLY A 57 -0.08 13.66 0.51
CA GLY A 57 -1.26 14.52 0.51
C GLY A 57 -1.35 15.52 -0.64
N ALA A 58 -2.20 16.53 -0.45
CA ALA A 58 -2.34 17.65 -1.39
C ALA A 58 -1.52 18.85 -0.91
N VAL A 59 -0.19 18.80 -1.05
CA VAL A 59 0.66 19.96 -0.70
C VAL A 59 0.39 21.12 -1.66
N ARG A 60 0.00 22.29 -1.12
CA ARG A 60 -0.09 23.54 -1.88
C ARG A 60 1.30 23.94 -2.36
N GLY A 61 1.46 24.17 -3.67
CA GLY A 61 2.73 24.63 -4.27
C GLY A 61 3.56 23.54 -4.94
N ALA A 62 3.24 22.25 -4.77
CA ALA A 62 3.77 21.20 -5.64
C ALA A 62 3.14 21.32 -7.03
N SER A 63 3.96 21.38 -8.08
CA SER A 63 3.56 21.51 -9.49
C SER A 63 2.40 20.60 -9.87
N HIS A 64 1.42 21.08 -10.65
CA HIS A 64 0.36 20.40 -11.46
C HIS A 64 -0.31 19.08 -11.02
N ASP A 65 0.16 18.37 -9.99
CA ASP A 65 -0.36 17.13 -9.43
C ASP A 65 -0.13 17.07 -7.92
N ARG A 66 -1.19 16.72 -7.18
CA ARG A 66 -1.21 16.75 -5.72
C ARG A 66 -0.41 15.55 -5.17
N GLY A 67 0.61 15.82 -4.34
CA GLY A 67 1.34 14.77 -3.60
C GLY A 67 2.50 14.12 -4.36
N GLY A 68 2.97 14.76 -5.43
CA GLY A 68 4.20 14.43 -6.14
C GLY A 68 5.36 15.37 -5.79
N PHE A 69 6.57 15.02 -6.22
CA PHE A 69 7.70 15.94 -6.25
C PHE A 69 7.48 17.05 -7.27
N SER A 70 7.92 18.27 -6.96
CA SER A 70 8.10 19.27 -8.00
C SER A 70 9.28 18.87 -8.92
N PRO A 71 9.38 19.39 -10.16
CA PRO A 71 10.53 19.11 -11.03
C PRO A 71 11.89 19.44 -10.40
N SER A 72 11.96 20.48 -9.57
CA SER A 72 13.19 20.87 -8.89
C SER A 72 13.53 20.03 -7.66
N ASP A 73 12.53 19.35 -7.07
CA ASP A 73 12.68 18.59 -5.83
C ASP A 73 12.83 17.08 -6.06
N LEU A 74 12.74 16.60 -7.31
CA LEU A 74 12.84 15.18 -7.62
C LEU A 74 14.23 14.64 -7.26
N PRO A 75 14.34 13.63 -6.37
CA PRO A 75 15.63 13.06 -6.01
C PRO A 75 16.32 12.41 -7.22
N LYS A 76 17.63 12.68 -7.40
CA LYS A 76 18.42 12.10 -8.50
C LYS A 76 18.40 10.57 -8.55
N VAL A 77 18.31 9.93 -7.38
CA VAL A 77 18.16 8.46 -7.29
C VAL A 77 16.82 8.00 -7.85
N THR A 78 15.74 8.68 -7.52
CA THR A 78 14.39 8.42 -8.03
C THR A 78 14.34 8.58 -9.55
N GLU A 79 14.90 9.67 -10.07
CA GLU A 79 14.98 9.90 -11.51
C GLU A 79 15.76 8.79 -12.23
N ARG A 80 16.93 8.41 -11.70
CA ARG A 80 17.74 7.33 -12.28
C ARG A 80 17.03 5.99 -12.27
N VAL A 81 16.38 5.63 -11.15
CA VAL A 81 15.62 4.39 -11.03
C VAL A 81 14.46 4.37 -12.02
N TRP A 82 13.75 5.50 -12.16
CA TRP A 82 12.71 5.64 -13.16
C TRP A 82 13.25 5.38 -14.57
N GLN A 83 14.30 6.09 -15.00
CA GLN A 83 14.85 5.97 -16.35
C GLN A 83 15.35 4.57 -16.67
N ASN A 84 15.98 3.90 -15.70
CA ASN A 84 16.64 2.63 -15.94
C ASN A 84 15.73 1.41 -15.78
N LYS A 85 14.70 1.48 -14.92
CA LYS A 85 13.85 0.33 -14.58
C LYS A 85 12.42 0.45 -15.08
N LEU A 86 11.81 1.64 -14.95
CA LEU A 86 10.36 1.79 -15.15
C LEU A 86 10.00 2.42 -16.49
N ALA A 87 10.74 3.44 -16.92
CA ALA A 87 10.44 4.20 -18.14
C ALA A 87 10.42 3.33 -19.42
N PRO A 88 11.38 2.41 -19.67
CA PRO A 88 11.40 1.65 -20.91
C PRO A 88 10.16 0.79 -21.11
N SER A 89 9.79 0.02 -20.09
CA SER A 89 8.59 -0.83 -20.09
C SER A 89 7.30 0.00 -20.09
N TYR A 90 7.28 1.15 -19.41
CA TYR A 90 6.14 2.05 -19.44
C TYR A 90 5.91 2.63 -20.85
N SER A 91 6.98 2.98 -21.58
CA SER A 91 6.88 3.43 -22.97
C SER A 91 6.26 2.38 -23.89
N VAL A 92 6.51 1.09 -23.65
CA VAL A 92 5.84 -0.01 -24.38
C VAL A 92 4.33 -0.02 -24.10
N ILE A 93 3.92 0.17 -22.84
CA ILE A 93 2.50 0.29 -22.47
C ILE A 93 1.87 1.48 -23.19
N LEU A 94 2.53 2.65 -23.19
CA LEU A 94 2.00 3.86 -23.80
C LEU A 94 1.93 3.81 -25.33
N ALA A 95 2.84 3.09 -25.98
CA ALA A 95 2.82 2.89 -27.43
C ALA A 95 1.56 2.14 -27.88
N LYS A 96 1.11 1.15 -27.10
CA LYS A 96 -0.13 0.39 -27.35
C LYS A 96 -1.38 1.09 -26.82
N HIS A 97 -1.27 1.69 -25.63
CA HIS A 97 -2.39 2.27 -24.88
C HIS A 97 -2.11 3.71 -24.45
N PRO A 98 -2.05 4.67 -25.39
CA PRO A 98 -1.69 6.06 -25.08
C PRO A 98 -2.64 6.75 -24.08
N LYS A 99 -3.87 6.25 -23.93
CA LYS A 99 -4.87 6.75 -22.97
C LYS A 99 -4.53 6.41 -21.50
N VAL A 100 -3.56 5.52 -21.25
CA VAL A 100 -3.05 5.21 -19.90
C VAL A 100 -2.15 6.33 -19.35
N THR A 101 -1.67 7.23 -20.21
CA THR A 101 -0.75 8.32 -19.82
C THR A 101 -1.24 9.09 -18.59
N HIS A 102 -0.37 9.21 -17.59
CA HIS A 102 -0.57 10.04 -16.41
C HIS A 102 0.36 11.26 -16.44
N LYS A 103 -0.19 12.45 -16.14
CA LYS A 103 0.54 13.74 -16.26
C LYS A 103 1.75 13.85 -15.34
N ALA A 104 1.67 13.26 -14.14
CA ALA A 104 2.75 13.38 -13.16
C ALA A 104 3.90 12.41 -13.35
N ASN A 105 3.65 11.27 -14.00
CA ASN A 105 4.70 10.34 -14.42
C ASN A 105 5.72 10.03 -13.30
N VAL A 106 7.02 10.23 -13.55
CA VAL A 106 8.12 10.05 -12.58
C VAL A 106 7.94 10.83 -11.27
N HIS A 107 7.22 11.95 -11.26
CA HIS A 107 7.08 12.81 -10.07
C HIS A 107 6.25 12.18 -8.95
N GLN A 108 5.55 11.07 -9.20
CA GLN A 108 4.88 10.29 -8.16
C GLN A 108 5.72 9.10 -7.65
N LEU A 109 6.90 8.84 -8.22
CA LEU A 109 7.78 7.79 -7.73
C LEU A 109 8.50 8.28 -6.46
N GLY A 110 8.55 7.43 -5.44
CA GLY A 110 9.08 7.77 -4.12
C GLY A 110 8.14 8.64 -3.27
N THR A 111 6.82 8.62 -3.53
CA THR A 111 5.84 9.43 -2.79
C THR A 111 4.73 8.60 -2.14
N LEU A 112 4.19 9.12 -1.03
CA LEU A 112 3.24 8.40 -0.20
C LEU A 112 1.84 8.39 -0.82
N GLY A 113 1.36 9.57 -1.18
CA GLY A 113 -0.02 9.76 -1.62
C GLY A 113 -1.01 10.12 -0.55
N SER A 114 -2.26 9.71 -0.78
CA SER A 114 -3.44 10.06 0.02
C SER A 114 -4.28 8.83 0.33
N GLY A 115 -5.33 9.00 1.14
CA GLY A 115 -6.22 7.91 1.54
C GLY A 115 -5.68 7.14 2.74
N ASN A 116 -5.63 5.81 2.64
CA ASN A 116 -5.17 4.95 3.74
C ASN A 116 -3.63 4.82 3.82
N HIS A 117 -2.88 5.48 2.92
CA HIS A 117 -1.42 5.45 2.92
C HIS A 117 -0.82 6.20 4.10
N PHE A 118 0.25 5.67 4.67
CA PHE A 118 0.90 6.21 5.86
C PHE A 118 2.39 5.82 5.93
N ILE A 119 3.13 6.52 6.80
CA ILE A 119 4.46 6.13 7.28
C ILE A 119 4.41 6.17 8.81
N GLU A 120 4.86 5.10 9.45
CA GLU A 120 4.79 4.94 10.89
C GLU A 120 6.14 4.53 11.46
N ILE A 121 6.45 5.06 12.64
CA ILE A 121 7.47 4.48 13.50
C ILE A 121 6.71 3.75 14.62
N CYS A 122 7.05 2.48 14.80
CA CYS A 122 6.43 1.59 15.76
C CYS A 122 7.47 0.99 16.70
N LEU A 123 7.03 0.58 17.88
CA LEU A 123 7.78 -0.24 18.82
C LEU A 123 7.17 -1.65 18.83
N ASP A 124 8.00 -2.69 18.84
CA ASP A 124 7.52 -4.05 19.09
C ASP A 124 7.48 -4.39 20.59
N GLU A 125 7.08 -5.62 20.91
CA GLU A 125 7.01 -6.12 22.29
C GLU A 125 8.35 -6.13 23.05
N ALA A 126 9.47 -5.97 22.35
CA ALA A 126 10.82 -5.88 22.90
C ALA A 126 11.41 -4.46 22.80
N ASP A 127 10.55 -3.45 22.62
CA ASP A 127 10.91 -2.04 22.48
C ASP A 127 11.86 -1.77 21.29
N ARG A 128 11.90 -2.64 20.28
CA ARG A 128 12.69 -2.40 19.06
C ARG A 128 11.91 -1.54 18.10
N VAL A 129 12.61 -0.67 17.39
CA VAL A 129 12.01 0.32 16.50
C VAL A 129 11.82 -0.28 15.11
N TRP A 130 10.60 -0.16 14.60
CA TRP A 130 10.21 -0.55 13.24
C TRP A 130 9.79 0.68 12.44
N LEU A 131 10.21 0.74 11.17
CA LEU A 131 9.61 1.58 10.16
C LEU A 131 8.54 0.78 9.44
N MET A 132 7.29 1.24 9.44
CA MET A 132 6.20 0.65 8.67
C MET A 132 5.64 1.67 7.70
N LEU A 133 5.40 1.27 6.45
CA LEU A 133 4.96 2.17 5.40
C LEU A 133 3.92 1.48 4.53
N HIS A 134 2.88 2.24 4.16
CA HIS A 134 1.79 1.78 3.31
C HIS A 134 1.64 2.71 2.11
N SER A 135 1.86 2.17 0.90
CA SER A 135 1.62 2.87 -0.35
C SER A 135 1.48 1.89 -1.54
N GLY A 136 1.05 2.43 -2.68
CA GLY A 136 0.79 1.68 -3.91
C GLY A 136 1.40 2.33 -5.15
N SER A 137 0.74 2.09 -6.29
CA SER A 137 1.21 2.50 -7.62
C SER A 137 0.77 3.90 -8.04
N ARG A 138 0.19 4.65 -7.10
CA ARG A 138 -0.15 6.07 -7.24
C ARG A 138 -1.10 6.29 -8.42
N GLY A 139 -1.04 7.46 -9.05
CA GLY A 139 -1.88 7.81 -10.18
C GLY A 139 -1.62 6.96 -11.42
N LEU A 140 -0.42 6.39 -11.57
CA LEU A 140 -0.07 5.58 -12.73
C LEU A 140 -0.82 4.25 -12.74
N GLY A 141 -0.78 3.50 -11.64
CA GLY A 141 -1.57 2.27 -11.54
C GLY A 141 -3.08 2.53 -11.52
N ASN A 142 -3.51 3.67 -10.96
CA ASN A 142 -4.91 4.12 -11.06
C ASN A 142 -5.36 4.24 -12.52
N LYS A 143 -4.55 4.87 -13.38
CA LYS A 143 -4.86 4.99 -14.81
C LYS A 143 -4.88 3.65 -15.52
N ILE A 144 -3.91 2.78 -15.23
CA ILE A 144 -3.87 1.41 -15.78
C ILE A 144 -5.16 0.66 -15.41
N GLY A 145 -5.48 0.58 -14.11
CA GLY A 145 -6.65 -0.15 -13.63
C GLY A 145 -7.97 0.39 -14.20
N MET A 146 -8.13 1.73 -14.23
CA MET A 146 -9.33 2.35 -14.81
C MET A 146 -9.46 2.07 -16.33
N TYR A 147 -8.35 2.20 -17.06
CA TYR A 147 -8.34 2.03 -18.51
C TYR A 147 -8.68 0.58 -18.90
N PHE A 148 -8.00 -0.40 -18.32
CA PHE A 148 -8.25 -1.81 -18.66
C PHE A 148 -9.60 -2.32 -18.11
N THR A 149 -10.10 -1.76 -17.01
CA THR A 149 -11.50 -2.03 -16.59
C THR A 149 -12.50 -1.52 -17.63
N ALA A 150 -12.29 -0.32 -18.17
CA ALA A 150 -13.16 0.21 -19.23
C ALA A 150 -13.03 -0.59 -20.52
N LEU A 151 -11.83 -1.05 -20.86
CA LEU A 151 -11.56 -1.89 -22.03
C LEU A 151 -12.26 -3.25 -21.92
N ALA A 152 -12.14 -3.93 -20.77
CA ALA A 152 -12.86 -5.18 -20.51
C ALA A 152 -14.38 -5.00 -20.67
N LYS A 153 -14.96 -3.89 -20.16
CA LYS A 153 -16.38 -3.59 -20.34
C LYS A 153 -16.76 -3.37 -21.82
N GLN A 154 -15.86 -2.83 -22.63
CA GLN A 154 -16.08 -2.66 -24.08
C GLN A 154 -16.02 -4.00 -24.80
N ASP A 155 -15.08 -4.87 -24.44
CA ASP A 155 -14.95 -6.21 -24.99
C ASP A 155 -16.20 -7.05 -24.71
N MET A 156 -16.70 -7.05 -23.47
CA MET A 156 -17.94 -7.76 -23.13
C MET A 156 -19.13 -7.30 -23.98
N LYS A 157 -19.24 -6.00 -24.26
CA LYS A 157 -20.26 -5.46 -25.16
C LYS A 157 -20.06 -5.93 -26.60
N ARG A 158 -18.82 -5.90 -27.09
CA ARG A 158 -18.47 -6.32 -28.46
C ARG A 158 -18.75 -7.81 -28.68
N TYR A 159 -18.53 -8.63 -27.66
CA TYR A 159 -18.79 -10.07 -27.68
C TYR A 159 -20.22 -10.44 -27.31
N PHE A 160 -21.11 -9.46 -27.09
CA PHE A 160 -22.50 -9.66 -26.68
C PHE A 160 -22.64 -10.52 -25.40
N VAL A 161 -21.65 -10.43 -24.50
CA VAL A 161 -21.66 -11.14 -23.22
C VAL A 161 -22.50 -10.36 -22.22
N ASN A 162 -23.56 -10.99 -21.71
CA ASN A 162 -24.39 -10.41 -20.66
C ASN A 162 -23.86 -10.80 -19.28
N LEU A 163 -23.52 -9.79 -18.46
CA LEU A 163 -22.98 -9.99 -17.11
C LEU A 163 -24.01 -9.55 -16.07
N PRO A 164 -24.07 -10.21 -14.90
CA PRO A 164 -24.96 -9.79 -13.82
C PRO A 164 -24.56 -8.41 -13.24
N ASP A 165 -23.27 -8.05 -13.32
CA ASP A 165 -22.74 -6.73 -13.00
C ASP A 165 -21.65 -6.38 -14.03
N LYS A 166 -21.66 -5.13 -14.53
CA LYS A 166 -20.66 -4.62 -15.48
C LYS A 166 -19.25 -4.61 -14.89
N ASP A 167 -19.11 -4.51 -13.57
CA ASP A 167 -17.82 -4.57 -12.89
C ASP A 167 -17.25 -6.00 -12.77
N LEU A 168 -17.95 -7.00 -13.31
CA LEU A 168 -17.43 -8.36 -13.50
C LEU A 168 -16.86 -8.56 -14.92
N ALA A 169 -16.75 -7.49 -15.71
CA ALA A 169 -16.11 -7.56 -17.01
C ALA A 169 -14.67 -8.05 -16.90
N TYR A 170 -14.33 -9.01 -17.75
CA TYR A 170 -13.07 -9.74 -17.70
C TYR A 170 -12.34 -9.70 -19.03
N LEU A 171 -11.03 -9.95 -18.97
CA LEU A 171 -10.15 -10.14 -20.11
C LEU A 171 -9.86 -11.65 -20.23
N PRO A 172 -10.25 -12.33 -21.32
CA PRO A 172 -9.97 -13.75 -21.50
C PRO A 172 -8.50 -14.01 -21.81
N GLU A 173 -7.92 -15.05 -21.19
CA GLU A 173 -6.54 -15.48 -21.42
C GLU A 173 -6.32 -15.83 -22.90
N GLY A 174 -5.16 -15.45 -23.43
CA GLY A 174 -4.83 -15.61 -24.86
C GLY A 174 -5.29 -14.45 -25.75
N THR A 175 -6.09 -13.51 -25.25
CA THR A 175 -6.42 -12.29 -26.00
C THR A 175 -5.32 -11.23 -25.91
N GLU A 176 -5.25 -10.31 -26.88
CA GLU A 176 -4.29 -9.20 -26.86
C GLU A 176 -4.46 -8.32 -25.61
N HIS A 177 -5.70 -7.87 -25.33
CA HIS A 177 -5.99 -7.05 -24.16
C HIS A 177 -5.64 -7.73 -22.83
N PHE A 178 -5.76 -9.06 -22.75
CA PHE A 178 -5.30 -9.80 -21.58
C PHE A 178 -3.79 -9.72 -21.40
N ASN A 179 -3.01 -9.99 -22.46
CA ASN A 179 -1.55 -9.95 -22.40
C ASN A 179 -1.05 -8.54 -22.08
N ASP A 180 -1.68 -7.52 -22.67
CA ASP A 180 -1.35 -6.12 -22.43
C ASP A 180 -1.70 -5.69 -21.00
N TYR A 181 -2.83 -6.16 -20.45
CA TYR A 181 -3.19 -5.89 -19.06
C TYR A 181 -2.23 -6.56 -18.08
N ILE A 182 -1.86 -7.83 -18.30
CA ILE A 182 -0.88 -8.52 -17.46
C ILE A 182 0.44 -7.74 -17.44
N PHE A 183 0.95 -7.35 -18.60
CA PHE A 183 2.17 -6.57 -18.70
C PHE A 183 2.07 -5.22 -17.95
N ALA A 184 0.96 -4.50 -18.11
CA ALA A 184 0.75 -3.22 -17.44
C ALA A 184 0.52 -3.37 -15.92
N MET A 185 -0.15 -4.43 -15.49
CA MET A 185 -0.39 -4.74 -14.08
C MET A 185 0.92 -5.12 -13.38
N ASP A 186 1.74 -5.97 -13.99
CA ASP A 186 3.05 -6.34 -13.45
C ASP A 186 3.97 -5.13 -13.34
N TRP A 187 3.97 -4.25 -14.34
CA TRP A 187 4.66 -2.97 -14.27
C TRP A 187 4.18 -2.09 -13.12
N ALA A 188 2.85 -2.02 -12.87
CA ALA A 188 2.30 -1.24 -11.76
C ALA A 188 2.66 -1.84 -10.39
N GLN A 189 2.73 -3.17 -10.28
CA GLN A 189 3.22 -3.85 -9.07
C GLN A 189 4.69 -3.53 -8.82
N GLU A 190 5.54 -3.61 -9.85
CA GLU A 190 6.97 -3.25 -9.77
C GLU A 190 7.14 -1.78 -9.37
N PHE A 191 6.39 -0.87 -9.99
CA PHE A 191 6.38 0.55 -9.61
C PHE A 191 6.04 0.70 -8.11
N ALA A 192 4.99 0.03 -7.62
CA ALA A 192 4.57 0.15 -6.22
C ALA A 192 5.61 -0.38 -5.25
N GLN A 193 6.27 -1.49 -5.60
CA GLN A 193 7.38 -2.07 -4.85
C GLN A 193 8.56 -1.10 -4.76
N ILE A 194 9.05 -0.60 -5.90
CA ILE A 194 10.14 0.37 -5.98
C ILE A 194 9.78 1.68 -5.26
N ASN A 195 8.52 2.12 -5.36
CA ASN A 195 8.02 3.30 -4.67
C ASN A 195 8.22 3.17 -3.14
N ARG A 196 7.85 2.03 -2.57
CA ARG A 196 8.05 1.74 -1.14
C ARG A 196 9.53 1.68 -0.77
N ASP A 197 10.36 1.03 -1.58
CA ASP A 197 11.80 0.90 -1.32
C ASP A 197 12.51 2.27 -1.33
N LEU A 198 12.16 3.14 -2.28
CA LEU A 198 12.66 4.51 -2.34
C LEU A 198 12.19 5.32 -1.12
N MET A 199 10.93 5.17 -0.68
CA MET A 199 10.46 5.88 0.51
C MET A 199 11.15 5.40 1.79
N VAL A 200 11.42 4.10 1.94
CA VAL A 200 12.21 3.59 3.08
C VAL A 200 13.58 4.27 3.14
N ALA A 201 14.29 4.33 2.01
CA ALA A 201 15.58 5.01 1.93
C ALA A 201 15.48 6.51 2.27
N GLN A 202 14.47 7.20 1.74
CA GLN A 202 14.23 8.62 2.01
C GLN A 202 13.91 8.90 3.48
N VAL A 203 13.12 8.02 4.13
CA VAL A 203 12.83 8.11 5.57
C VAL A 203 14.10 7.93 6.37
N PHE A 204 14.91 6.91 6.10
CA PHE A 204 16.17 6.71 6.81
C PHE A 204 17.13 7.89 6.63
N ASP A 205 17.23 8.45 5.43
CA ASP A 205 18.02 9.67 5.19
C ASP A 205 17.47 10.89 5.95
N ALA A 206 16.15 11.01 6.05
CA ALA A 206 15.50 12.08 6.80
C ALA A 206 15.79 11.97 8.31
N LEU A 207 15.63 10.78 8.89
CA LEU A 207 15.92 10.51 10.29
C LEU A 207 17.39 10.74 10.62
N LYS A 208 18.29 10.27 9.73
CA LYS A 208 19.73 10.54 9.84
C LYS A 208 20.07 12.03 9.89
N ARG A 209 19.43 12.84 9.04
CA ARG A 209 19.66 14.31 9.00
C ARG A 209 19.00 15.06 10.15
N ALA A 210 17.85 14.58 10.63
CA ALA A 210 17.16 15.17 11.78
C ALA A 210 17.97 15.01 13.09
N GLY A 211 18.85 14.01 13.13
CA GLY A 211 19.71 13.73 14.29
C GLY A 211 18.95 13.02 15.41
N GLY A 212 19.65 12.82 16.53
CA GLY A 212 19.08 12.21 17.74
C GLY A 212 19.20 10.68 17.83
N VAL A 213 19.76 10.00 16.82
CA VAL A 213 20.00 8.53 16.85
C VAL A 213 21.36 8.13 16.27
N PRO A 214 21.95 7.00 16.73
CA PRO A 214 23.16 6.44 16.13
C PRO A 214 22.90 5.95 14.69
N GLN A 215 23.59 6.55 13.71
CA GLN A 215 23.39 6.21 12.29
C GLN A 215 23.65 4.73 11.98
N ALA A 216 24.64 4.12 12.62
CA ALA A 216 24.97 2.70 12.43
C ALA A 216 23.80 1.78 12.81
N LYS A 217 23.06 2.11 13.87
CA LYS A 217 21.88 1.36 14.31
C LYS A 217 20.69 1.53 13.38
N LEU A 218 20.52 2.71 12.77
CA LEU A 218 19.44 2.95 11.81
C LEU A 218 19.59 2.10 10.54
N LEU A 219 20.84 1.86 10.11
CA LEU A 219 21.14 1.07 8.92
C LEU A 219 21.22 -0.44 9.19
N ALA A 220 21.42 -0.84 10.45
CA ALA A 220 21.30 -2.24 10.86
C ALA A 220 19.82 -2.64 10.80
N HIS A 221 19.48 -3.55 9.89
CA HIS A 221 18.15 -4.15 9.79
C HIS A 221 18.30 -5.64 9.48
N ASP A 222 17.48 -6.46 10.12
CA ASP A 222 17.54 -7.92 10.02
C ASP A 222 16.23 -8.53 9.50
N VAL A 223 15.11 -7.81 9.65
CA VAL A 223 13.81 -8.20 9.10
C VAL A 223 13.26 -7.08 8.23
N ALA A 224 13.02 -7.40 6.96
CA ALA A 224 12.29 -6.56 6.02
C ALA A 224 11.17 -7.39 5.38
N VAL A 225 9.93 -6.96 5.58
CA VAL A 225 8.74 -7.54 4.94
C VAL A 225 8.24 -6.54 3.93
N ASN A 226 8.05 -6.93 2.68
CA ASN A 226 7.45 -6.08 1.66
C ASN A 226 6.41 -6.89 0.88
N CYS A 227 5.13 -6.53 1.02
CA CYS A 227 4.02 -7.32 0.50
C CYS A 227 2.96 -6.44 -0.17
N HIS A 228 2.44 -6.91 -1.30
CA HIS A 228 1.24 -6.35 -1.91
C HIS A 228 -0.02 -6.90 -1.25
N HIS A 229 -1.11 -6.12 -1.27
CA HIS A 229 -2.45 -6.56 -0.88
C HIS A 229 -3.54 -6.29 -1.93
N ASN A 230 -3.21 -5.59 -3.03
CA ASN A 230 -4.04 -5.44 -4.22
C ASN A 230 -3.27 -5.89 -5.46
N TYR A 231 -3.42 -7.15 -5.88
CA TYR A 231 -2.67 -7.68 -7.02
C TYR A 231 -3.28 -8.98 -7.56
N THR A 232 -2.85 -9.37 -8.76
CA THR A 232 -3.11 -10.69 -9.31
C THR A 232 -1.79 -11.35 -9.67
N THR A 233 -1.70 -12.65 -9.42
CA THR A 233 -0.52 -13.45 -9.78
C THR A 233 -0.95 -14.84 -10.21
N ARG A 234 -0.09 -15.54 -10.95
CA ARG A 234 -0.34 -16.92 -11.38
C ARG A 234 0.14 -17.88 -10.30
N GLU A 235 -0.78 -18.67 -9.75
CA GLU A 235 -0.49 -19.62 -8.68
C GLU A 235 -1.05 -21.00 -9.03
N LYS A 236 -0.50 -22.04 -8.39
CA LYS A 236 -0.99 -23.41 -8.52
C LYS A 236 -1.77 -23.78 -7.25
N HIS A 237 -3.07 -23.99 -7.39
CA HIS A 237 -3.97 -24.37 -6.29
C HIS A 237 -4.85 -25.52 -6.74
N TYR A 238 -5.06 -26.52 -5.87
CA TYR A 238 -5.90 -27.69 -6.16
C TYR A 238 -5.57 -28.41 -7.48
N GLY A 239 -4.27 -28.47 -7.83
CA GLY A 239 -3.79 -29.11 -9.06
C GLY A 239 -3.87 -28.25 -10.33
N GLU A 240 -4.50 -27.07 -10.27
CA GLU A 240 -4.75 -26.20 -11.41
C GLU A 240 -3.90 -24.92 -11.36
N ASN A 241 -3.52 -24.40 -12.53
CA ASN A 241 -2.96 -23.06 -12.63
C ASN A 241 -4.10 -22.03 -12.66
N VAL A 242 -4.10 -21.11 -11.71
CA VAL A 242 -5.12 -20.06 -11.58
C VAL A 242 -4.48 -18.68 -11.54
N TRP A 243 -5.24 -17.67 -11.96
CA TRP A 243 -4.95 -16.28 -11.70
C TRP A 243 -5.59 -15.91 -10.37
N LEU A 244 -4.76 -15.77 -9.33
CA LEU A 244 -5.24 -15.47 -7.99
C LEU A 244 -5.21 -13.96 -7.75
N THR A 245 -6.39 -13.35 -7.72
CA THR A 245 -6.55 -11.94 -7.41
C THR A 245 -6.78 -11.76 -5.91
N ARG A 246 -5.95 -10.94 -5.27
CA ARG A 246 -6.12 -10.51 -3.88
C ARG A 246 -6.46 -9.02 -3.88
N LYS A 247 -7.59 -8.65 -3.28
CA LYS A 247 -8.02 -7.25 -3.11
C LYS A 247 -8.24 -6.98 -1.64
N GLY A 248 -7.32 -6.27 -1.02
CA GLY A 248 -7.25 -6.17 0.42
C GLY A 248 -7.01 -7.53 1.07
N ALA A 249 -6.12 -8.34 0.50
CA ALA A 249 -5.71 -9.61 1.09
C ALA A 249 -4.21 -9.83 0.81
N VAL A 250 -3.50 -10.47 1.73
CA VAL A 250 -2.04 -10.68 1.65
C VAL A 250 -1.76 -12.18 1.47
N CYS A 251 -0.69 -12.51 0.77
CA CYS A 251 -0.19 -13.89 0.70
C CYS A 251 0.23 -14.38 2.10
N ALA A 252 -0.35 -15.50 2.52
CA ALA A 252 -0.11 -16.21 3.78
C ALA A 252 0.30 -17.66 3.53
N ARG A 253 1.08 -17.92 2.46
CA ARG A 253 1.77 -19.19 2.26
C ARG A 253 2.64 -19.54 3.47
N LYS A 254 2.81 -20.83 3.73
CA LYS A 254 3.56 -21.31 4.90
C LYS A 254 4.97 -20.69 4.94
N GLY A 255 5.29 -20.00 6.03
CA GLY A 255 6.60 -19.35 6.22
C GLY A 255 6.77 -18.00 5.52
N VAL A 256 5.77 -17.51 4.79
CA VAL A 256 5.82 -16.18 4.16
C VAL A 256 5.44 -15.12 5.18
N MET A 257 6.32 -14.15 5.37
CA MET A 257 6.06 -13.01 6.25
C MET A 257 5.07 -12.03 5.61
N GLY A 258 4.19 -11.46 6.43
CA GLY A 258 3.18 -10.47 6.03
C GLY A 258 2.99 -9.39 7.09
N ILE A 259 2.19 -8.38 6.74
CA ILE A 259 1.89 -7.25 7.62
C ILE A 259 0.38 -7.06 7.69
N ILE A 260 -0.16 -6.94 8.90
CA ILE A 260 -1.57 -6.67 9.16
C ILE A 260 -1.67 -5.40 10.00
N PRO A 261 -1.89 -4.22 9.39
CA PRO A 261 -2.02 -2.95 10.09
C PRO A 261 -3.36 -2.84 10.82
N GLY A 262 -3.31 -2.23 12.00
CA GLY A 262 -4.48 -1.67 12.67
C GLY A 262 -4.91 -0.33 12.08
N SER A 263 -5.68 0.42 12.87
CA SER A 263 -5.87 1.86 12.67
C SER A 263 -4.74 2.66 13.29
N MET A 264 -4.72 3.97 13.04
CA MET A 264 -3.87 4.90 13.81
C MET A 264 -4.06 4.65 15.32
N GLY A 265 -3.00 4.65 16.11
CA GLY A 265 -3.04 4.38 17.55
C GLY A 265 -3.34 2.93 17.97
N ALA A 266 -3.77 2.04 17.06
CA ALA A 266 -4.01 0.63 17.35
C ALA A 266 -2.75 -0.22 17.11
N LYS A 267 -2.83 -1.50 17.52
CA LYS A 267 -1.79 -2.49 17.25
C LYS A 267 -1.72 -2.80 15.75
N SER A 268 -0.52 -3.01 15.25
CA SER A 268 -0.24 -3.63 13.96
C SER A 268 0.55 -4.91 14.17
N PHE A 269 0.50 -5.86 13.22
CA PHE A 269 1.11 -7.17 13.40
C PHE A 269 2.04 -7.52 12.26
N ILE A 270 3.23 -8.01 12.60
CA ILE A 270 4.08 -8.77 11.68
C ILE A 270 3.72 -10.24 11.86
N VAL A 271 3.34 -10.89 10.76
CA VAL A 271 2.78 -12.24 10.78
C VAL A 271 3.55 -13.16 9.84
N GLU A 272 3.42 -14.46 10.05
CA GLU A 272 3.88 -15.51 9.15
C GLU A 272 2.70 -16.36 8.71
N GLY A 273 2.60 -16.64 7.41
CA GLY A 273 1.53 -17.46 6.86
C GLY A 273 1.60 -18.92 7.33
N LYS A 274 0.42 -19.51 7.56
CA LYS A 274 0.27 -20.95 7.87
C LYS A 274 0.12 -21.82 6.62
N GLY A 275 -0.17 -21.21 5.46
CA GLY A 275 -0.43 -21.91 4.21
C GLY A 275 -1.74 -22.69 4.26
N ASN A 276 -2.83 -22.02 4.63
CA ASN A 276 -4.16 -22.64 4.63
C ASN A 276 -4.71 -22.72 3.19
N PRO A 277 -4.93 -23.93 2.63
CA PRO A 277 -5.42 -24.08 1.27
C PRO A 277 -6.83 -23.52 1.06
N GLU A 278 -7.70 -23.55 2.08
CA GLU A 278 -9.09 -23.05 1.98
C GLU A 278 -9.14 -21.55 1.75
N SER A 279 -8.10 -20.81 2.17
CA SER A 279 -7.97 -19.38 1.89
C SER A 279 -7.09 -19.07 0.67
N PHE A 280 -6.74 -20.08 -0.15
CA PHE A 280 -5.75 -19.95 -1.22
C PHE A 280 -4.45 -19.33 -0.70
N ASP A 281 -3.99 -19.82 0.45
CA ASP A 281 -2.80 -19.34 1.14
C ASP A 281 -2.81 -17.81 1.32
N SER A 282 -3.93 -17.27 1.81
CA SER A 282 -4.13 -15.82 1.96
C SER A 282 -4.68 -15.46 3.33
N CYS A 283 -4.46 -14.22 3.75
CA CYS A 283 -5.01 -13.64 4.98
C CYS A 283 -5.49 -12.20 4.74
N SER A 284 -6.06 -11.57 5.77
CA SER A 284 -6.50 -10.17 5.69
C SER A 284 -5.32 -9.21 5.52
N HIS A 285 -5.60 -8.00 5.05
CA HIS A 285 -4.60 -6.92 4.90
C HIS A 285 -4.71 -5.83 5.97
N GLY A 286 -5.53 -6.00 7.00
CA GLY A 286 -5.77 -5.00 8.04
C GLY A 286 -7.20 -5.02 8.60
N ALA A 287 -7.48 -4.11 9.55
CA ALA A 287 -8.77 -4.05 10.25
C ALA A 287 -9.98 -3.80 9.33
N GLY A 288 -9.80 -2.99 8.28
CA GLY A 288 -10.90 -2.52 7.44
C GLY A 288 -11.79 -1.47 8.12
N ARG A 289 -12.46 -0.65 7.31
CA ARG A 289 -13.29 0.46 7.81
C ARG A 289 -14.69 -0.03 8.17
N VAL A 290 -15.28 0.55 9.21
CA VAL A 290 -16.70 0.36 9.55
C VAL A 290 -17.60 1.44 8.95
N MET A 291 -17.03 2.59 8.58
CA MET A 291 -17.75 3.73 8.02
C MET A 291 -16.98 4.44 6.91
N SER A 292 -17.70 5.19 6.08
CA SER A 292 -17.10 5.97 5.00
C SER A 292 -16.25 7.13 5.56
N ARG A 293 -15.33 7.68 4.74
CA ARG A 293 -14.54 8.86 5.13
C ARG A 293 -15.42 10.08 5.37
N THR A 294 -16.42 10.27 4.53
CA THR A 294 -17.38 11.37 4.63
C THR A 294 -18.20 11.29 5.90
N GLU A 295 -18.60 10.07 6.29
CA GLU A 295 -19.32 9.82 7.54
C GLU A 295 -18.43 10.04 8.76
N ALA A 296 -17.20 9.51 8.76
CA ALA A 296 -16.25 9.74 9.85
C ALA A 296 -16.00 11.24 10.12
N LYS A 297 -15.87 12.07 9.06
CA LYS A 297 -15.72 13.54 9.20
C LYS A 297 -16.94 14.24 9.78
N LYS A 298 -18.13 13.65 9.67
CA LYS A 298 -19.36 14.19 10.25
C LYS A 298 -19.57 13.73 11.69
N THR A 299 -19.10 12.53 12.00
CA THR A 299 -19.34 11.87 13.30
C THR A 299 -18.32 12.28 14.37
N PHE A 300 -17.05 12.42 14.02
CA PHE A 300 -15.98 12.64 14.99
C PHE A 300 -15.49 14.09 15.00
N THR A 301 -15.12 14.56 16.19
CA THR A 301 -14.52 15.88 16.39
C THR A 301 -12.99 15.81 16.40
N LEU A 302 -12.34 16.97 16.36
CA LEU A 302 -10.89 17.03 16.51
C LEU A 302 -10.44 16.59 17.92
N ASP A 303 -11.24 16.90 18.95
CA ASP A 303 -10.94 16.51 20.33
C ASP A 303 -11.02 14.99 20.51
N ASP A 304 -12.01 14.33 19.88
CA ASP A 304 -12.06 12.87 19.82
C ASP A 304 -10.79 12.29 19.19
N HIS A 305 -10.35 12.88 18.07
CA HIS A 305 -9.15 12.43 17.38
C HIS A 305 -7.90 12.61 18.25
N ILE A 306 -7.76 13.75 18.93
CA ILE A 306 -6.64 14.02 19.85
C ILE A 306 -6.62 13.00 20.99
N ALA A 307 -7.77 12.74 21.59
CA ALA A 307 -7.90 11.77 22.69
C ALA A 307 -7.57 10.34 22.22
N ASP A 308 -8.13 9.92 21.08
CA ASP A 308 -7.95 8.56 20.55
C ASP A 308 -6.51 8.29 20.05
N THR A 309 -5.74 9.35 19.78
CA THR A 309 -4.34 9.28 19.33
C THR A 309 -3.36 9.79 20.38
N ALA A 310 -3.77 9.79 21.65
CA ALA A 310 -2.89 10.12 22.77
C ALA A 310 -1.69 9.16 22.82
N GLY A 311 -0.48 9.71 22.94
CA GLY A 311 0.76 8.94 22.92
C GLY A 311 1.32 8.65 21.52
N VAL A 312 0.64 9.10 20.45
CA VAL A 312 1.15 9.04 19.07
C VAL A 312 1.41 10.45 18.54
N GLU A 313 2.64 10.70 18.09
CA GLU A 313 2.98 11.93 17.36
C GLU A 313 2.42 11.83 15.93
N CYS A 314 1.33 12.57 15.69
CA CYS A 314 0.72 12.68 14.37
C CYS A 314 0.15 14.09 14.17
N ARG A 315 -0.23 14.41 12.94
CA ARG A 315 -1.01 15.63 12.67
C ARG A 315 -2.33 15.59 13.44
N LYS A 316 -2.74 16.73 14.00
CA LYS A 316 -3.98 16.92 14.76
C LYS A 316 -4.77 18.05 14.10
N ASP A 317 -5.31 17.79 12.91
CA ASP A 317 -6.11 18.78 12.18
C ASP A 317 -7.27 18.13 11.42
N LEU A 318 -8.20 18.96 10.93
CA LEU A 318 -9.44 18.50 10.29
C LEU A 318 -9.21 17.58 9.08
N SER A 319 -8.03 17.61 8.45
CA SER A 319 -7.79 16.81 7.25
C SER A 319 -7.54 15.33 7.54
N VAL A 320 -7.31 14.94 8.79
CA VAL A 320 -6.99 13.55 9.19
C VAL A 320 -8.08 12.89 10.05
N ILE A 321 -9.17 13.60 10.34
CA ILE A 321 -10.28 13.11 11.19
C ILE A 321 -10.95 11.85 10.60
N ASP A 322 -10.98 11.69 9.28
CA ASP A 322 -11.57 10.49 8.66
C ASP A 322 -10.83 9.20 8.96
N GLU A 323 -9.68 9.28 9.63
CA GLU A 323 -8.77 8.17 9.87
C GLU A 323 -8.59 7.95 11.38
N THR A 324 -9.48 8.52 12.20
CA THR A 324 -9.55 8.28 13.64
C THR A 324 -9.75 6.77 13.93
N PRO A 325 -9.25 6.25 15.06
CA PRO A 325 -9.25 4.81 15.33
C PRO A 325 -10.65 4.20 15.32
N LYS A 326 -11.64 4.92 15.84
CA LYS A 326 -13.06 4.53 15.86
C LYS A 326 -13.72 4.36 14.49
N ALA A 327 -13.07 4.79 13.39
CA ALA A 327 -13.56 4.56 12.02
C ALA A 327 -13.24 3.15 11.47
N TYR A 328 -12.48 2.36 12.23
CA TYR A 328 -12.01 1.03 11.84
C TYR A 328 -12.59 -0.06 12.73
N LYS A 329 -12.57 -1.31 12.24
CA LYS A 329 -12.91 -2.48 13.06
C LYS A 329 -11.87 -2.70 14.14
N ASP A 330 -12.25 -3.42 15.19
CA ASP A 330 -11.30 -3.91 16.17
C ASP A 330 -10.32 -4.90 15.51
N ILE A 331 -9.03 -4.55 15.55
CA ILE A 331 -7.97 -5.35 14.95
C ILE A 331 -7.79 -6.68 15.69
N ASP A 332 -8.02 -6.72 17.01
CA ASP A 332 -7.86 -7.95 17.79
C ASP A 332 -8.94 -8.97 17.38
N ALA A 333 -10.17 -8.52 17.12
CA ALA A 333 -11.24 -9.36 16.56
C ALA A 333 -10.92 -9.87 15.14
N VAL A 334 -10.33 -9.03 14.29
CA VAL A 334 -9.87 -9.42 12.95
C VAL A 334 -8.76 -10.47 13.02
N MET A 335 -7.82 -10.33 13.97
CA MET A 335 -6.77 -11.32 14.20
C MET A 335 -7.33 -12.65 14.73
N ALA A 336 -8.27 -12.61 15.66
CA ALA A 336 -8.93 -13.81 16.17
C ALA A 336 -9.66 -14.59 15.05
N ALA A 337 -10.35 -13.89 14.15
CA ALA A 337 -11.07 -14.50 13.03
C ALA A 337 -10.17 -15.20 12.00
N GLN A 338 -8.88 -14.86 11.95
CA GLN A 338 -7.91 -15.44 11.01
C GLN A 338 -6.79 -16.23 11.70
N ALA A 339 -6.98 -16.65 12.95
CA ALA A 339 -5.98 -17.37 13.73
C ALA A 339 -5.50 -18.67 13.05
N SER A 340 -6.33 -19.28 12.19
CA SER A 340 -5.97 -20.46 11.39
C SER A 340 -5.14 -20.14 10.14
N LEU A 341 -5.00 -18.86 9.76
CA LEU A 341 -4.34 -18.42 8.52
C LEU A 341 -2.91 -17.93 8.76
N VAL A 342 -2.63 -17.37 9.94
CA VAL A 342 -1.34 -16.74 10.26
C VAL A 342 -0.90 -16.99 11.70
N ASP A 343 0.41 -16.91 11.95
CA ASP A 343 1.02 -16.80 13.26
C ASP A 343 1.54 -15.38 13.48
N ILE A 344 1.27 -14.81 14.66
CA ILE A 344 1.82 -13.49 15.05
C ILE A 344 3.29 -13.67 15.43
N LYS A 345 4.17 -12.93 14.78
CA LYS A 345 5.61 -12.90 15.09
C LYS A 345 6.01 -11.68 15.91
N HIS A 346 5.42 -10.52 15.59
CA HIS A 346 5.60 -9.29 16.37
C HIS A 346 4.31 -8.51 16.48
N THR A 347 4.10 -7.87 17.63
CA THR A 347 3.01 -6.91 17.85
C THR A 347 3.61 -5.51 17.92
N LEU A 348 3.19 -4.65 17.01
CA LEU A 348 3.72 -3.29 16.85
C LEU A 348 2.74 -2.29 17.45
N LYS A 349 3.26 -1.37 18.25
CA LYS A 349 2.56 -0.18 18.75
C LYS A 349 3.13 1.06 18.10
N GLN A 350 2.27 1.83 17.45
CA GLN A 350 2.65 3.08 16.82
C GLN A 350 3.09 4.14 17.85
N VAL A 351 4.14 4.90 17.54
CA VAL A 351 4.57 6.08 18.30
C VAL A 351 4.63 7.35 17.44
N LEU A 352 4.75 7.22 16.12
CA LEU A 352 4.68 8.33 15.16
C LEU A 352 3.88 7.91 13.93
N CYS A 353 3.05 8.82 13.41
CA CYS A 353 2.31 8.68 12.17
C CYS A 353 2.52 9.88 11.25
N VAL A 354 2.86 9.62 9.98
CA VAL A 354 2.78 10.58 8.87
C VAL A 354 1.74 10.08 7.88
N LYS A 355 0.85 10.98 7.47
CA LYS A 355 -0.26 10.69 6.56
C LYS A 355 -0.54 11.87 5.64
N GLY A 356 -0.99 11.57 4.42
CA GLY A 356 -1.36 12.53 3.38
C GLY A 356 -2.66 13.27 3.62
#